data_AF-A0A2E5Q392-F1
#
_entry.id   AF-A0A2E5Q392-F1
#
_cell.length_a   1.000
_cell.length_b   1.000
_cell.length_c   1.000
_cell.angle_alpha   90.00
_cell.angle_beta   90.00
_cell.angle_gamma   90.00
#
_symmetry.space_group_name_H-M   'P 1'
#
loop_
_entity.id
_entity.type
_entity.pdbx_description
1 polymer ?
#
loop_
_entity_poly.entity_id
_entity_poly.type
_entity_poly.pdbx_seq_one_letter_code
_entity_poly.pdbx_strand_id
1 'polypeptide(L)' 'MLLNSYPELNVIRLTDYKVRVVDQAGGTGSAVRVLLESTDGNQNWITVGASSNIIQASWMALSDSIKWWLLNNK' A
#
# COMPACT_ATOMS: atom_id res chain seq x y z
N MET A 1 5.56 -15.07 14.53
CA MET A 1 6.96 -14.63 14.73
C MET A 1 7.25 -13.18 14.33
N LEU A 2 6.35 -12.42 13.69
CA LEU A 2 6.56 -10.98 13.40
C LEU A 2 5.91 -10.02 14.43
N LEU A 3 4.82 -10.44 15.09
CA LEU A 3 4.15 -9.66 16.15
C LEU A 3 4.99 -9.44 17.42
N ASN A 4 6.03 -10.26 17.64
CA ASN A 4 6.87 -10.17 18.83
C ASN A 4 7.98 -9.11 18.72
N SER A 5 8.26 -8.61 17.52
CA SER A 5 9.35 -7.66 17.27
C SER A 5 8.87 -6.22 17.04
N TYR A 6 7.60 -6.03 16.66
CA TYR A 6 7.00 -4.71 16.41
C TYR A 6 5.52 -4.69 16.84
N PRO A 7 5.23 -4.72 18.16
CA PRO A 7 3.85 -4.68 18.67
C PRO A 7 3.11 -3.41 18.21
N GLU A 8 3.84 -2.35 17.96
CA GLU A 8 3.38 -1.06 17.45
C GLU A 8 2.82 -1.12 16.02
N LEU A 9 3.17 -2.11 15.20
CA LEU A 9 2.53 -2.29 13.87
C LEU A 9 1.09 -2.82 13.96
N ASN A 10 0.68 -3.34 15.12
CA ASN A 10 -0.67 -3.87 15.32
C ASN A 10 -1.74 -2.77 15.34
N VAL A 11 -1.33 -1.49 15.47
CA VAL A 11 -2.27 -0.37 15.34
C VAL A 11 -2.59 -0.05 13.88
N ILE A 12 -1.71 -0.43 12.93
CA ILE A 12 -1.95 -0.18 11.51
C ILE A 12 -3.07 -1.08 11.01
N ARG A 13 -4.14 -0.47 10.52
CA ARG A 13 -5.28 -1.13 9.91
C ARG A 13 -5.46 -0.64 8.49
N LEU A 14 -5.78 -1.59 7.61
CA LEU A 14 -6.18 -1.27 6.25
C LEU A 14 -7.64 -0.84 6.23
N THR A 15 -7.92 0.37 5.75
CA THR A 15 -9.28 0.90 5.68
C THR A 15 -9.88 0.79 4.28
N ASP A 16 -9.06 0.94 3.25
CA ASP A 16 -9.53 0.90 1.86
C ASP A 16 -8.48 0.30 0.92
N TYR A 17 -9.00 -0.40 -0.09
CA TYR A 17 -8.21 -1.06 -1.12
C TYR A 17 -8.87 -0.83 -2.48
N LYS A 18 -8.26 0.05 -3.28
CA LYS A 18 -8.78 0.44 -4.60
C LYS A 18 -7.80 0.08 -5.69
N VAL A 19 -8.24 -0.76 -6.62
CA VAL A 19 -7.46 -1.13 -7.81
C VAL A 19 -8.02 -0.39 -9.02
N ARG A 20 -7.12 0.19 -9.81
CA ARG A 20 -7.44 0.80 -11.10
C ARG A 20 -6.52 0.21 -12.16
N VAL A 21 -7.12 -0.34 -13.21
CA VAL A 21 -6.39 -0.70 -14.43
C VAL A 21 -6.24 0.56 -15.26
N VAL A 22 -4.99 0.94 -15.52
CA VAL A 22 -4.63 2.04 -16.40
C VAL A 22 -4.31 1.41 -17.74
N ASP A 23 -5.24 1.54 -18.68
CA ASP A 23 -5.02 1.13 -20.04
C ASP A 23 -4.20 2.22 -20.75
N GLN A 24 -2.95 1.91 -21.10
CA GLN A 24 -2.17 2.80 -21.95
C GLN A 24 -2.71 2.64 -23.36
N ALA A 25 -3.46 3.64 -23.82
CA ALA A 25 -3.97 3.72 -25.18
C ALA A 25 -2.85 3.52 -26.20
N GLY A 26 -2.68 2.30 -26.72
CA GLY A 26 -1.82 2.02 -27.87
C GLY A 26 -0.82 0.86 -27.77
N GLY A 27 -0.69 0.15 -26.65
CA GLY A 27 0.25 -0.98 -26.57
C GLY A 27 -0.14 -2.01 -25.52
N THR A 28 0.25 -3.27 -25.73
CA THR A 28 -0.07 -4.48 -24.93
C THR A 28 0.34 -4.46 -23.44
N GLY A 29 0.66 -3.30 -22.87
CA GLY A 29 1.07 -3.13 -21.48
C GLY A 29 0.02 -2.38 -20.67
N SER A 30 -1.05 -3.07 -20.25
CA SER A 30 -1.95 -2.52 -19.23
C SER A 30 -1.21 -2.47 -17.89
N ALA A 31 -1.19 -1.29 -17.26
CA ALA A 31 -0.58 -1.10 -15.95
C ALA A 31 -1.67 -1.14 -14.88
N VAL A 32 -1.41 -1.82 -13.77
CA VAL A 32 -2.30 -1.85 -12.60
C VAL A 32 -1.79 -0.86 -11.57
N ARG A 33 -2.68 0.03 -11.11
CA ARG A 33 -2.43 0.95 -10.02
C ARG A 33 -3.28 0.55 -8.82
N VAL A 34 -2.64 0.33 -7.69
CA VAL A 34 -3.25 -0.02 -6.41
C VAL A 34 -3.12 1.16 -5.47
N LEU A 35 -4.23 1.64 -4.96
CA LEU A 35 -4.31 2.58 -3.84
C LEU A 35 -4.64 1.80 -2.57
N LEU A 36 -3.80 1.98 -1.57
CA LEU A 36 -3.95 1.41 -0.24
C LEU A 36 -4.10 2.54 0.76
N GLU A 37 -5.21 2.57 1.46
CA GLU A 37 -5.44 3.48 2.58
C GLU A 37 -5.23 2.72 3.89
N SER A 38 -4.45 3.32 4.78
CA SER A 38 -4.11 2.75 6.07
C SER A 38 -4.31 3.80 7.16
N THR A 39 -4.68 3.33 8.35
CA THR A 39 -4.87 4.13 9.54
C THR A 39 -4.14 3.49 10.71
N ASP A 40 -3.62 4.30 11.63
CA ASP A 40 -3.14 3.83 12.94
C ASP A 40 -4.13 4.17 14.07
N GLY A 41 -5.32 4.69 13.73
CA GLY A 41 -6.32 5.19 14.66
C GLY A 41 -6.20 6.69 14.98
N ASN A 42 -5.03 7.30 14.75
CA ASN A 42 -4.81 8.73 14.96
C ASN A 42 -4.69 9.49 13.63
N GLN A 43 -4.05 8.89 12.64
CA GLN A 43 -3.91 9.46 11.32
C GLN A 43 -4.17 8.43 10.23
N ASN A 44 -4.62 8.94 9.08
CA ASN A 44 -4.84 8.14 7.88
C ASN A 44 -3.81 8.57 6.83
N TRP A 45 -3.29 7.61 6.07
CA TRP A 45 -2.41 7.87 4.95
C TRP A 45 -2.74 6.95 3.79
N ILE A 46 -2.42 7.42 2.60
CA ILE A 46 -2.66 6.72 1.35
C ILE A 46 -1.32 6.45 0.69
N THR A 47 -1.17 5.24 0.19
CA THR A 47 -0.02 4.80 -0.59
C THR A 47 -0.46 4.28 -1.94
N VAL A 48 0.40 4.45 -2.93
CA VAL A 48 0.10 4.10 -4.32
C VAL A 48 1.21 3.24 -4.88
N GLY A 49 0.84 2.05 -5.36
CA GLY A 49 1.72 1.13 -6.05
C GLY A 49 1.26 0.99 -7.49
N ALA A 50 2.20 0.98 -8.44
CA ALA A 50 1.89 0.78 -9.85
C ALA A 50 2.85 -0.24 -10.47
N SER A 51 2.29 -1.27 -11.10
CA SER A 51 3.05 -2.28 -11.83
C SER A 51 2.18 -2.93 -12.90
N SER A 52 2.79 -3.57 -13.90
CA SER A 52 2.08 -4.44 -14.84
C SER A 52 1.45 -5.66 -14.18
N ASN A 53 1.86 -6.01 -12.95
CA ASN A 53 1.29 -7.09 -12.16
C ASN A 53 0.60 -6.56 -10.90
N ILE A 54 -0.67 -6.96 -10.71
CA ILE A 54 -1.47 -6.59 -9.54
C ILE A 54 -0.79 -6.96 -8.22
N ILE A 55 -0.18 -8.14 -8.12
CA ILE A 55 0.48 -8.62 -6.89
C ILE A 55 1.68 -7.73 -6.56
N GLN A 56 2.47 -7.36 -7.56
CA GLN A 56 3.62 -6.49 -7.37
C GLN A 56 3.18 -5.06 -7.01
N ALA A 57 2.15 -4.53 -7.66
CA ALA A 57 1.59 -3.22 -7.32
C ALA A 57 1.06 -3.19 -5.88
N SER A 58 0.35 -4.24 -5.43
CA SER A 58 -0.13 -4.37 -4.06
C SER A 58 1.02 -4.48 -3.06
N TRP A 59 2.06 -5.26 -3.36
CA TRP A 59 3.23 -5.37 -2.49
C TRP A 59 3.95 -4.03 -2.31
N MET A 60 4.16 -3.30 -3.40
CA MET A 60 4.80 -1.98 -3.36
C MET A 60 4.01 -1.01 -2.49
N ALA A 61 2.71 -0.89 -2.73
CA ALA A 61 1.84 -0.02 -1.94
C ALA A 61 1.83 -0.41 -0.45
N LEU A 62 1.75 -1.71 -0.12
CA LEU A 62 1.73 -2.17 1.26
C LEU A 62 3.06 -1.89 1.98
N SER A 63 4.18 -2.22 1.32
CA SER A 63 5.52 -1.94 1.84
C SER A 63 5.69 -0.45 2.11
N ASP A 64 5.27 0.40 1.16
CA ASP A 64 5.39 1.84 1.30
C ASP A 64 4.49 2.39 2.40
N SER A 65 3.30 1.81 2.62
CA SER A 65 2.41 2.17 3.74
C SER A 65 3.08 1.93 5.09
N ILE A 66 3.70 0.76 5.28
CA ILE A 66 4.38 0.43 6.53
C ILE A 66 5.62 1.31 6.74
N LYS A 67 6.41 1.55 5.68
CA LYS A 67 7.58 2.45 5.75
C LYS A 67 7.18 3.88 6.09
N TRP A 68 6.12 4.38 5.47
CA TRP A 68 5.62 5.73 5.73
C TRP A 68 5.28 5.88 7.21
N TRP A 69 4.56 4.92 7.79
CA TRP A 69 4.24 4.94 9.22
C TRP A 69 5.48 4.84 10.11
N LEU A 70 6.44 3.95 9.79
CA LEU A 70 7.69 3.82 10.55
C LEU A 70 8.56 5.09 10.52
N LEU A 71 8.50 5.85 9.43
CA LEU A 71 9.22 7.13 9.31
C LEU A 71 8.51 8.25 10.08
N ASN A 72 7.18 8.21 10.17
CA ASN A 72 6.38 9.22 10.86
C ASN A 72 6.24 8.97 12.37
N ASN A 73 6.40 7.72 12.84
CA ASN A 73 6.29 7.33 14.24
C ASN A 73 7.65 7.31 14.97
N LYS A 74 8.57 8.20 14.58
CA LYS A 74 9.89 8.37 15.20
C LYS A 74 9.98 9.64 16.05
#